data_AF-A0A7S1RA98-F1
#
_entry.id   AF-A0A7S1RA98-F1
#
_cell.length_a   1.000
_cell.length_b   1.000
_cell.length_c   1.000
_cell.angle_alpha   90.00
_cell.angle_beta   90.00
_cell.angle_gamma   90.00
#
_symmetry.space_group_name_H-M   'P 1'
#
loop_
_entity.id
_entity.type
_entity.pdbx_description
1 polymer ?
#
loop_
_entity_poly.entity_id
_entity_poly.type
_entity_poly.pdbx_seq_one_letter_code
_entity_poly.pdbx_strand_id
1 'polypeptide(L)'
;ELSVPLVARLVETLGLPGHTPAAVDAARNKHATRAALKAAGLPTPRNGLIRSEKDALAVAQVVGFPAVLKPVSGAASLGVKKVTCEEELLSCFREIVEELSTLVVTSGALIKGDPTSPRSMVDASKVIDLTV
;
A
#
# COMPACT_ATOMS: atom_id res chain seq x y z
N GLU A 1 -11.95 0.40 -1.18
CA GLU A 1 -11.00 -0.37 -0.35
C GLU A 1 -11.65 -1.52 0.41
N LEU A 2 -12.67 -1.26 1.23
CA LEU A 2 -13.21 -2.25 2.18
C LEU A 2 -14.20 -3.26 1.57
N SER A 3 -14.89 -2.90 0.48
CA SER A 3 -15.95 -3.73 -0.11
C SER A 3 -15.43 -5.03 -0.68
N VAL A 4 -14.28 -5.03 -1.36
CA VAL A 4 -13.75 -6.25 -2.03
C VAL A 4 -13.38 -7.33 -1.01
N PRO A 5 -12.59 -7.05 0.05
CA PRO A 5 -12.32 -8.05 1.10
C PRO A 5 -13.57 -8.47 1.87
N LEU A 6 -14.51 -7.55 2.12
CA LEU A 6 -15.77 -7.87 2.80
C LEU A 6 -16.61 -8.85 1.99
N VAL A 7 -16.81 -8.58 0.70
CA VAL A 7 -17.57 -9.45 -0.20
C VAL A 7 -16.92 -10.83 -0.30
N ALA A 8 -15.59 -10.91 -0.39
CA ALA A 8 -14.87 -12.19 -0.43
C ALA A 8 -15.17 -13.07 0.79
N ARG A 9 -15.22 -12.49 1.99
CA ARG A 9 -15.56 -13.21 3.22
C ARG A 9 -17.03 -13.61 3.27
N LEU A 10 -17.92 -12.75 2.78
CA LEU A 10 -19.36 -13.05 2.71
C LEU A 10 -19.66 -14.21 1.74
N VAL A 11 -19.09 -14.20 0.54
CA VAL A 11 -19.33 -15.28 -0.43
C VAL A 11 -18.78 -16.62 0.07
N GLU A 12 -17.62 -16.63 0.72
CA GLU A 12 -17.07 -17.84 1.36
C GLU A 12 -17.98 -18.36 2.47
N THR A 13 -18.43 -17.47 3.37
CA THR A 13 -19.34 -17.83 4.48
C THR A 13 -20.67 -18.39 3.97
N LEU A 14 -21.18 -17.87 2.86
CA LEU A 14 -22.45 -18.28 2.26
C LEU A 14 -22.31 -19.46 1.29
N GLY A 15 -21.09 -19.97 1.05
CA GLY A 15 -20.85 -21.03 0.05
C GLY A 15 -21.16 -20.61 -1.38
N LEU A 16 -21.10 -19.31 -1.68
CA LEU A 16 -21.36 -18.76 -3.01
C LEU A 16 -20.07 -18.77 -3.86
N PRO A 17 -20.18 -18.88 -5.19
CA PRO A 17 -19.02 -18.76 -6.07
C PRO A 17 -18.30 -17.41 -5.89
N GLY A 18 -16.98 -17.45 -5.74
CA GLY A 18 -16.16 -16.26 -5.58
C GLY A 18 -14.68 -16.56 -5.40
N HIS A 19 -13.87 -15.51 -5.35
CA HIS A 19 -12.46 -15.62 -4.99
C HIS A 19 -12.30 -15.85 -3.48
N THR A 20 -11.32 -16.65 -3.09
CA THR A 20 -11.03 -16.85 -1.67
C THR A 20 -10.59 -15.53 -1.01
N PRO A 21 -10.90 -15.30 0.28
CA PRO A 21 -10.43 -14.12 1.00
C PRO A 21 -8.91 -13.96 0.94
N ALA A 22 -8.16 -15.06 1.03
CA ALA A 22 -6.71 -15.04 0.93
C ALA A 22 -6.20 -14.53 -0.43
N ALA A 23 -6.81 -14.97 -1.53
CA ALA A 23 -6.45 -14.49 -2.86
C ALA A 23 -6.78 -13.01 -3.04
N VAL A 24 -7.92 -12.57 -2.50
CA VAL A 24 -8.34 -11.17 -2.51
C VAL A 24 -7.40 -10.31 -1.68
N ASP A 25 -7.08 -10.70 -0.45
CA ASP A 25 -6.17 -9.96 0.44
C ASP A 25 -4.77 -9.84 -0.19
N ALA A 26 -4.27 -10.92 -0.81
CA ALA A 26 -3.00 -10.89 -1.55
C ALA A 26 -3.05 -9.91 -2.73
N ALA A 27 -4.12 -9.94 -3.55
CA ALA A 27 -4.27 -9.06 -4.70
C ALA A 27 -4.43 -7.57 -4.31
N ARG A 28 -4.93 -7.29 -3.11
CA ARG A 28 -5.15 -5.94 -2.57
C ARG A 28 -3.91 -5.33 -1.89
N ASN A 29 -2.84 -6.10 -1.74
CA ASN A 29 -1.57 -5.64 -1.20
C ASN A 29 -0.47 -5.78 -2.24
N LYS A 30 0.03 -4.65 -2.76
CA LYS A 30 1.02 -4.64 -3.86
C LYS A 30 2.28 -5.47 -3.56
N HIS A 31 2.72 -5.52 -2.31
CA HIS A 31 3.86 -6.35 -1.92
C HIS A 31 3.50 -7.84 -1.91
N ALA A 32 2.34 -8.20 -1.37
CA ALA A 32 1.86 -9.58 -1.41
C ALA A 32 1.62 -10.06 -2.84
N THR A 33 1.06 -9.22 -3.72
CA THR A 33 0.94 -9.50 -5.16
C THR A 33 2.29 -9.82 -5.76
N ARG A 34 3.33 -9.03 -5.49
CA ARG A 34 4.68 -9.29 -6.02
C ARG A 34 5.30 -10.56 -5.44
N ALA A 35 5.10 -10.84 -4.16
CA ALA A 35 5.55 -12.09 -3.55
C ALA A 35 4.88 -13.31 -4.22
N ALA A 36 3.58 -13.24 -4.48
CA ALA A 36 2.83 -14.29 -5.18
C ALA A 36 3.31 -14.48 -6.62
N LEU A 37 3.50 -13.40 -7.38
CA LEU A 37 4.04 -13.45 -8.74
C LEU A 37 5.44 -14.07 -8.76
N LYS A 38 6.32 -13.66 -7.85
CA LYS A 38 7.67 -14.22 -7.72
C LYS A 38 7.63 -15.71 -7.37
N ALA A 39 6.76 -16.14 -6.45
CA ALA A 39 6.58 -17.54 -6.09
C ALA A 39 6.07 -18.39 -7.27
N ALA A 40 5.30 -17.79 -8.18
CA ALA A 40 4.85 -18.42 -9.42
C ALA A 40 5.90 -18.39 -10.56
N GLY A 41 7.11 -17.89 -10.32
CA GLY A 41 8.16 -17.77 -11.33
C GLY A 41 7.94 -16.65 -12.35
N LEU A 42 7.01 -15.72 -12.08
CA LEU A 42 6.72 -14.60 -12.96
C LEU A 42 7.67 -13.42 -12.70
N PRO A 43 8.04 -12.66 -13.74
CA PRO A 43 8.91 -11.51 -13.59
C PRO A 43 8.25 -10.44 -12.72
N THR A 44 9.02 -9.89 -11.79
CA THR A 44 8.60 -8.75 -10.95
C THR A 44 9.72 -7.72 -10.90
N PRO A 45 9.39 -6.42 -10.86
CA PRO A 45 10.40 -5.38 -10.68
C PRO A 45 11.03 -5.49 -9.29
N ARG A 46 12.28 -5.02 -9.16
CA ARG A 46 12.93 -4.89 -7.85
C ARG A 46 12.06 -4.01 -6.97
N ASN A 47 11.78 -4.48 -5.76
CA ASN A 47 10.90 -3.81 -4.82
C ASN A 47 11.31 -4.09 -3.37
N GLY A 48 10.84 -3.27 -2.44
CA GLY A 48 10.99 -3.50 -1.02
C GLY A 48 10.01 -2.71 -0.17
N LEU A 49 9.74 -3.24 1.04
CA LEU A 49 8.88 -2.61 2.02
C LEU A 49 9.64 -1.60 2.88
N ILE A 50 9.02 -0.45 3.08
CA ILE A 50 9.52 0.66 3.88
C ILE A 50 8.56 0.85 5.05
N ARG A 51 9.05 0.73 6.29
CA ARG A 51 8.30 1.04 7.51
C ARG A 51 8.91 2.21 8.29
N SER A 52 10.12 2.61 7.91
CA SER A 52 10.90 3.67 8.52
C SER A 52 11.82 4.31 7.47
N GLU A 53 12.35 5.49 7.77
CA GLU A 53 13.36 6.13 6.92
C GLU A 53 14.62 5.26 6.75
N LYS A 54 14.99 4.50 7.79
CA LYS A 54 16.09 3.52 7.73
C LYS A 54 15.82 2.43 6.69
N ASP A 55 14.59 1.91 6.66
CA ASP A 55 14.20 0.94 5.64
C ASP A 55 14.20 1.57 4.25
N ALA A 56 13.80 2.84 4.13
CA ALA A 56 13.76 3.54 2.85
C ALA A 56 15.15 3.56 2.20
N LEU A 57 16.18 3.94 2.96
CA LEU A 57 17.56 3.95 2.50
C LEU A 57 18.07 2.54 2.16
N ALA A 58 17.79 1.55 3.02
CA ALA A 58 18.19 0.16 2.77
C ALA A 58 17.52 -0.42 1.50
N VAL A 59 16.24 -0.14 1.27
CA VAL A 59 15.51 -0.57 0.08
C VAL A 59 15.99 0.18 -1.17
N ALA A 60 16.33 1.46 -1.05
CA ALA A 60 16.85 2.25 -2.18
C ALA A 60 18.13 1.65 -2.76
N GLN A 61 19.02 1.12 -1.90
CA GLN A 61 20.24 0.43 -2.35
C GLN A 61 19.96 -0.82 -3.20
N VAL A 62 18.81 -1.48 -2.98
CA VAL A 62 18.41 -2.69 -3.72
C VAL A 62 17.62 -2.33 -4.98
N VAL A 63 16.71 -1.37 -4.89
CA VAL A 63 15.81 -1.01 -5.99
C VAL A 63 16.52 -0.15 -7.04
N GLY A 64 17.31 0.83 -6.59
CA GLY A 64 17.94 1.86 -7.40
C GLY A 64 16.99 2.99 -7.79
N PHE A 65 17.52 4.03 -8.44
CA PHE A 65 16.76 5.17 -8.96
C PHE A 65 16.84 5.24 -10.50
N PRO A 66 15.86 5.86 -11.19
CA PRO A 66 14.60 6.39 -10.65
C PRO A 66 13.70 5.26 -10.13
N ALA A 67 12.84 5.58 -9.15
CA ALA A 67 11.91 4.63 -8.55
C ALA A 67 10.54 5.25 -8.28
N VAL A 68 9.56 4.39 -8.04
CA VAL A 68 8.20 4.71 -7.65
C VAL A 68 7.97 4.31 -6.20
N LEU A 69 7.71 5.31 -5.37
CA LEU A 69 7.27 5.17 -4.00
C LEU A 69 5.75 5.14 -3.95
N LYS A 70 5.15 4.17 -3.26
CA LYS A 70 3.68 4.05 -3.18
C LYS A 70 3.19 3.27 -1.96
N PRO A 71 1.99 3.53 -1.44
CA PRO A 71 1.41 2.72 -0.36
C PRO A 71 1.12 1.30 -0.83
N VAL A 72 1.28 0.30 0.04
CA VAL A 72 1.01 -1.12 -0.35
C VAL A 72 -0.47 -1.38 -0.64
N SER A 73 -1.37 -0.77 0.12
CA SER A 73 -2.83 -0.78 -0.07
C SER A 73 -3.30 0.50 -0.76
N GLY A 74 -4.60 0.66 -0.99
CA GLY A 74 -5.15 1.86 -1.64
C GLY A 74 -5.24 1.78 -3.16
N ALA A 75 -5.88 2.81 -3.74
CA ALA A 75 -6.18 2.95 -5.16
C ALA A 75 -6.09 4.44 -5.59
N ALA A 76 -6.42 4.71 -6.86
CA ALA A 76 -6.50 6.07 -7.42
C ALA A 76 -5.18 6.88 -7.38
N SER A 77 -4.04 6.19 -7.41
CA SER A 77 -2.70 6.80 -7.35
C SER A 77 -2.43 7.66 -6.11
N LEU A 78 -3.24 7.53 -5.06
CA LEU A 78 -3.03 8.24 -3.79
C LEU A 78 -1.68 7.82 -3.19
N GLY A 79 -0.85 8.81 -2.88
CA GLY A 79 0.50 8.61 -2.34
C GLY A 79 1.51 8.02 -3.32
N VAL A 80 1.23 7.96 -4.63
CA VAL A 80 2.20 7.49 -5.64
C VAL A 80 3.13 8.64 -6.04
N LYS A 81 4.44 8.47 -5.86
CA LYS A 81 5.47 9.48 -6.18
C LYS A 81 6.62 8.85 -6.95
N LYS A 82 7.08 9.52 -8.01
CA LYS A 82 8.38 9.21 -8.63
C LYS A 82 9.47 9.90 -7.82
N VAL A 83 10.54 9.18 -7.51
CA VAL A 83 11.71 9.67 -6.79
C VAL A 83 12.97 9.33 -7.57
N THR A 84 13.93 10.23 -7.55
CA THR A 84 15.17 10.14 -8.36
C THR A 84 16.44 10.14 -7.53
N CYS A 85 16.35 10.47 -6.24
CA CYS A 85 17.43 10.38 -5.27
C CYS A 85 16.92 10.05 -3.87
N GLU A 86 17.85 9.82 -2.93
CA GLU A 86 17.54 9.48 -1.53
C GLU A 86 16.85 10.63 -0.79
N GLU A 87 17.23 11.88 -1.08
CA GLU A 87 16.62 13.06 -0.46
C GLU A 87 15.14 13.20 -0.86
N GLU A 88 14.83 13.02 -2.15
CA GLU A 88 13.45 12.99 -2.64
C GLU A 88 12.65 11.83 -2.03
N LEU A 89 13.27 10.65 -1.90
CA LEU A 89 12.65 9.48 -1.28
C LEU A 89 12.23 9.76 0.17
N LEU A 90 13.13 10.32 0.98
CA LEU A 90 12.83 10.62 2.38
C LEU A 90 11.78 11.72 2.53
N SER A 91 11.83 12.78 1.70
CA SER A 91 10.80 13.82 1.70
C SER A 91 9.43 13.25 1.34
N CYS A 92 9.35 12.52 0.22
CA CYS A 92 8.10 11.91 -0.24
C CYS A 92 7.57 10.89 0.78
N PHE A 93 8.45 10.11 1.42
CA PHE A 93 8.05 9.16 2.45
C PHE A 93 7.33 9.86 3.60
N ARG A 94 7.90 10.94 4.15
CA ARG A 94 7.26 11.73 5.22
C ARG A 94 5.93 12.34 4.78
N GLU A 95 5.88 12.94 3.59
CA GLU A 95 4.66 13.53 3.03
C GLU A 95 3.54 12.49 2.92
N ILE A 96 3.81 11.33 2.30
CA ILE A 96 2.82 10.26 2.13
C ILE A 96 2.40 9.71 3.49
N VAL A 97 3.37 9.50 4.38
CA VAL A 97 3.11 9.06 5.75
C VAL A 97 2.11 10.00 6.42
N GLU A 98 2.35 11.30 6.38
CA GLU A 98 1.48 12.32 6.96
C GLU A 98 0.09 12.33 6.29
N GLU A 99 0.06 12.40 4.97
CA GLU A 99 -1.18 12.43 4.18
C GLU A 99 -2.08 11.23 4.52
N LEU A 100 -1.52 10.01 4.49
CA LEU A 100 -2.27 8.80 4.77
C LEU A 100 -2.80 8.72 6.20
N SER A 101 -2.07 9.25 7.20
CA SER A 101 -2.58 9.27 8.59
C SER A 101 -3.80 10.17 8.78
N THR A 102 -4.06 11.09 7.86
CA THR A 102 -5.25 11.95 7.93
C THR A 102 -6.46 11.37 7.21
N LEU A 103 -6.30 10.30 6.42
CA LEU A 103 -7.42 9.76 5.64
C LEU A 103 -8.44 9.06 6.54
N VAL A 104 -9.71 9.28 6.24
CA VAL A 104 -10.85 8.61 6.88
C VAL A 104 -11.78 8.03 5.82
N VAL A 105 -12.49 6.96 6.19
CA VAL A 105 -13.53 6.39 5.33
C VAL A 105 -14.88 6.99 5.69
N THR A 106 -15.48 7.71 4.75
CA THR A 106 -16.81 8.31 4.90
C THR A 106 -17.68 7.89 3.72
N SER A 107 -18.84 7.28 3.99
CA SER A 107 -19.77 6.80 2.96
C SER A 107 -19.11 5.91 1.89
N GLY A 108 -18.13 5.10 2.30
CA GLY A 108 -17.38 4.20 1.42
C GLY A 108 -16.27 4.86 0.58
N ALA A 109 -16.12 6.19 0.65
CA ALA A 109 -15.04 6.93 0.02
C ALA A 109 -13.90 7.22 1.03
N LEU A 110 -12.67 7.26 0.53
CA LEU A 110 -11.54 7.83 1.27
C LEU A 110 -11.55 9.34 1.09
N ILE A 111 -11.61 10.06 2.20
CA ILE A 111 -11.54 11.53 2.20
C ILE A 111 -10.48 11.98 3.20
N LYS A 112 -9.95 13.18 3.00
CA LYS A 112 -9.07 13.82 3.98
C LYS A 112 -9.90 14.14 5.23
N GLY A 113 -9.53 13.54 6.35
CA GLY A 113 -10.12 13.77 7.65
C GLY A 113 -9.63 15.08 8.26
N ASP A 114 -10.42 15.62 9.19
CA ASP A 114 -10.03 16.73 10.04
C ASP A 114 -9.01 16.23 11.09
N PRO A 115 -7.77 16.77 11.13
CA PRO A 115 -6.75 16.39 12.11
C PRO A 115 -7.19 16.56 13.57
N THR A 116 -8.18 17.42 13.82
CA THR A 116 -8.71 17.72 15.16
C THR A 116 -9.86 16.80 15.59
N SER A 117 -10.38 15.99 14.66
CA SER A 117 -11.49 15.07 14.93
C SER A 117 -10.98 13.75 15.53
N PRO A 118 -11.54 13.26 16.66
CA PRO A 118 -11.08 12.04 17.34
C PRO A 118 -11.38 10.73 16.58
N ARG A 119 -11.75 10.79 15.30
CA ARG A 119 -12.20 9.67 14.45
C ARG A 119 -11.16 9.21 13.41
N SER A 120 -9.87 9.51 13.56
CA SER A 120 -8.87 8.93 12.65
C SER A 120 -8.70 7.43 12.92
N MET A 121 -9.61 6.63 12.38
CA MET A 121 -9.66 5.17 12.51
C MET A 121 -8.79 4.43 11.49
N VAL A 122 -7.84 5.10 10.84
CA VAL A 122 -6.89 4.43 9.95
C VAL A 122 -5.55 4.31 10.65
N ASP A 123 -5.44 3.33 11.54
CA ASP A 123 -4.14 2.81 11.93
C ASP A 123 -3.63 1.92 10.78
N ALA A 124 -2.92 2.56 9.86
CA ALA A 124 -2.11 1.88 8.87
C ALA A 124 -0.67 2.00 9.33
N SER A 125 -0.14 1.00 10.02
CA SER A 125 1.31 0.73 10.02
C SER A 125 1.82 1.02 8.61
N LYS A 126 2.55 2.13 8.45
CA LYS A 126 2.72 2.85 7.17
C LYS A 126 3.72 2.09 6.29
N VAL A 127 3.28 0.93 5.82
CA VAL A 127 4.04 0.06 4.94
C VAL A 127 3.91 0.66 3.54
N ILE A 128 5.00 1.28 3.10
CA ILE A 128 5.15 1.83 1.77
C ILE A 128 6.04 0.88 0.98
N ASP A 129 5.86 0.83 -0.32
CA ASP A 129 6.61 0.00 -1.24
C ASP A 129 7.37 0.91 -2.21
N LEU A 130 8.69 0.68 -2.31
CA LEU A 130 9.53 1.30 -3.33
C LEU A 130 9.77 0.28 -4.43
N THR A 131 9.70 0.69 -5.70
CA THR A 131 9.88 -0.20 -6.85
C THR A 131 10.47 0.56 -8.03
N VAL A 132 11.32 -0.09 -8.82
CA VAL A 132 11.88 0.48 -10.06
C VAL A 132 10.86 0.47 -11.20
#